data_AF-U5SEV4-F1
#
_entry.id   AF-U5SEV4-F1
#
_cell.length_a   1.000
_cell.length_b   1.000
_cell.length_c   1.000
_cell.angle_alpha   90.00
_cell.angle_beta   90.00
_cell.angle_gamma   90.00
#
_symmetry.space_group_name_H-M   'P 1'
#
loop_
_entity.id
_entity.type
_entity.pdbx_description
1 polymer ?
#
loop_
_entity_poly.entity_id
_entity_poly.type
_entity_poly.pdbx_seq_one_letter_code
_entity_poly.pdbx_strand_id
1 'polypeptide(L)'
;MHLKGKRTELTQAQKMMVFVLSMSLYGLATLFTELIPSVQLGIVELSVEYFAFIPLTLAILFDPLSAALGAATGEVIFSEIMLGQFGGVGEVEKFVLFSLGIYIAGMMVNDPLNKVQVAIASFTGIFIHQFLGGLVDISKVVFAIEDFEAVQGLPESVFFTEGFAILNDLLFSGILFCVLPTLFLVPRLYKKIEPLLGMRPRTPENRPSFGAVLNVKIILMAIGFFLIAVTTEFMAETGINFIDWEASWAESPEAVFAGIVITLVLIVGIILVIRKNKTIGVGE
;
A
#
# COMPACT_ATOMS: atom_id res chain seq x y z
N MET A 1 2.68 -16.59 -43.19
CA MET A 1 3.62 -16.90 -42.08
C MET A 1 3.30 -15.93 -40.95
N HIS A 2 2.70 -16.44 -39.86
CA HIS A 2 2.21 -15.68 -38.72
C HIS A 2 3.38 -14.95 -38.01
N LEU A 3 3.42 -13.62 -38.06
CA LEU A 3 4.26 -12.82 -37.16
C LEU A 3 3.62 -12.89 -35.76
N LYS A 4 4.00 -13.92 -34.99
CA LYS A 4 3.77 -13.98 -33.55
C LYS A 4 4.36 -12.70 -32.94
N GLY A 5 3.51 -11.80 -32.45
CA GLY A 5 3.91 -10.55 -31.83
C GLY A 5 4.97 -10.79 -30.76
N LYS A 6 6.16 -10.22 -30.95
CA LYS A 6 7.23 -10.23 -29.95
C LYS A 6 6.70 -9.51 -28.72
N ARG A 7 6.59 -10.23 -27.59
CA ARG A 7 6.40 -9.61 -26.26
C ARG A 7 7.45 -8.53 -26.13
N THR A 8 7.05 -7.27 -26.04
CA THR A 8 8.00 -6.19 -25.81
C THR A 8 8.33 -6.22 -24.33
N GLU A 9 9.34 -7.01 -23.96
CA GLU A 9 9.87 -6.99 -22.59
C GLU A 9 10.42 -5.61 -22.30
N LEU A 10 10.01 -5.04 -21.15
CA LEU A 10 10.51 -3.75 -20.69
C LEU A 10 12.01 -3.86 -20.43
N THR A 11 12.74 -2.83 -20.86
CA THR A 11 14.18 -2.75 -20.56
C THR A 11 14.40 -2.61 -19.05
N GLN A 12 15.59 -2.96 -18.58
CA GLN A 12 15.93 -2.77 -17.17
C GLN A 12 15.79 -1.31 -16.75
N ALA A 13 16.17 -0.36 -17.60
CA ALA A 13 15.98 1.07 -17.35
C ALA A 13 14.50 1.44 -17.18
N GLN A 14 13.60 0.88 -18.00
CA GLN A 14 12.15 1.11 -17.86
C GLN A 14 11.59 0.53 -16.56
N LYS A 15 12.05 -0.66 -16.16
CA LYS A 15 11.68 -1.24 -14.86
C LYS A 15 12.15 -0.35 -13.70
N MET A 16 13.38 0.15 -13.77
CA MET A 16 13.89 1.11 -12.78
C MET A 16 13.08 2.41 -12.73
N MET A 17 12.65 2.94 -13.88
CA MET A 17 11.78 4.12 -13.91
C MET A 17 10.43 3.86 -13.22
N VAL A 18 9.81 2.70 -13.47
CA VAL A 18 8.56 2.31 -12.80
C VAL A 18 8.77 2.14 -11.31
N PHE A 19 9.87 1.50 -10.91
CA PHE A 19 10.25 1.33 -9.50
C PHE A 19 10.37 2.68 -8.80
N VAL A 20 11.16 3.61 -9.34
CA VAL A 20 11.38 4.94 -8.75
C VAL A 20 10.11 5.78 -8.73
N LEU A 21 9.29 5.71 -9.79
CA LEU A 21 8.00 6.38 -9.84
C LEU A 21 7.05 5.85 -8.76
N SER A 22 6.97 4.54 -8.60
CA SER A 22 6.10 3.91 -7.59
C SER A 22 6.58 4.23 -6.18
N MET A 23 7.89 4.12 -5.94
CA MET A 23 8.54 4.47 -4.68
C MET A 23 8.26 5.91 -4.27
N SER A 24 8.49 6.86 -5.17
CA SER A 24 8.29 8.29 -4.86
C SER A 24 6.83 8.64 -4.64
N LEU A 25 5.92 8.18 -5.52
CA LEU A 25 4.50 8.53 -5.41
C LEU A 25 3.85 7.89 -4.19
N TYR A 26 4.13 6.61 -3.93
CA TYR A 26 3.53 5.93 -2.80
C TYR A 26 4.18 6.36 -1.49
N GLY A 27 5.51 6.51 -1.40
CA GLY A 27 6.16 7.00 -0.19
C GLY A 27 5.72 8.42 0.20
N LEU A 28 5.50 9.32 -0.76
CA LEU A 28 4.90 10.62 -0.45
C LEU A 28 3.43 10.47 0.01
N ALA A 29 2.69 9.53 -0.58
CA ALA A 29 1.32 9.28 -0.20
C ALA A 29 1.19 8.72 1.21
N THR A 30 2.11 7.85 1.65
CA THR A 30 2.11 7.31 3.02
C THR A 30 2.37 8.42 4.04
N LEU A 31 3.32 9.32 3.77
CA LEU A 31 3.50 10.52 4.60
C LEU A 31 2.22 11.36 4.73
N PHE A 32 1.40 11.41 3.69
CA PHE A 32 0.11 12.11 3.76
C PHE A 32 -0.94 11.31 4.55
N THR A 33 -1.00 9.99 4.44
CA THR A 33 -1.99 9.17 5.16
C THR A 33 -1.73 9.14 6.65
N GLU A 34 -0.47 9.14 7.08
CA GLU A 34 -0.07 9.23 8.50
C GLU A 34 -0.54 10.52 9.18
N LEU A 35 -0.77 11.59 8.39
CA LEU A 35 -1.30 12.86 8.89
C LEU A 35 -2.84 12.88 8.98
N ILE A 36 -3.52 11.89 8.43
CA ILE A 36 -4.99 11.84 8.44
C ILE A 36 -5.46 11.21 9.76
N PRO A 37 -6.26 11.93 10.58
CA PRO A 37 -6.76 11.37 11.83
C PRO A 37 -7.78 10.27 11.57
N SER A 38 -7.78 9.22 12.38
CA SER A 38 -8.86 8.24 12.40
C SER A 38 -10.08 8.75 13.17
N VAL A 39 -11.28 8.39 12.70
CA VAL A 39 -12.55 8.79 13.33
C VAL A 39 -13.25 7.53 13.84
N GLN A 40 -13.38 7.42 15.16
CA GLN A 40 -14.12 6.31 15.77
C GLN A 40 -15.63 6.59 15.76
N LEU A 41 -16.38 5.71 15.12
CA LEU A 41 -17.85 5.68 15.12
C LEU A 41 -18.33 4.42 15.83
N GLY A 42 -18.35 4.46 17.16
CA GLY A 42 -18.77 3.32 17.98
C GLY A 42 -17.75 2.18 17.91
N ILE A 43 -18.14 1.04 17.34
CA ILE A 43 -17.28 -0.15 17.18
C ILE A 43 -16.45 -0.05 15.88
N VAL A 44 -16.81 0.85 14.96
CA VAL A 44 -16.19 0.99 13.64
C VAL A 44 -15.15 2.10 13.69
N GLU A 45 -13.92 1.80 13.27
CA GLU A 45 -12.88 2.79 13.09
C GLU A 45 -12.81 3.21 11.62
N LEU A 46 -13.14 4.47 11.33
CA LEU A 46 -12.92 5.05 10.01
C LEU A 46 -11.50 5.61 9.96
N SER A 47 -10.55 4.76 9.58
CA SER A 47 -9.18 5.15 9.29
C SER A 47 -8.87 5.05 7.81
N VAL A 48 -7.97 5.91 7.34
CA VAL A 48 -7.35 5.76 6.02
C VAL A 48 -6.08 4.96 6.22
N GLU A 49 -6.18 3.66 6.05
CA GLU A 49 -5.06 2.77 6.31
C GLU A 49 -3.87 3.05 5.37
N TYR A 50 -4.11 3.06 4.06
CA TYR A 50 -3.11 3.46 3.07
C TYR A 50 -3.73 3.73 1.70
N PHE A 51 -3.08 4.57 0.89
CA PHE A 51 -3.50 4.89 -0.48
C PHE A 51 -3.05 3.84 -1.51
N ALA A 52 -3.48 2.59 -1.32
CA ALA A 52 -3.17 1.43 -2.16
C ALA A 52 -3.46 1.64 -3.65
N PHE A 53 -4.40 2.53 -3.97
CA PHE A 53 -4.80 2.81 -5.35
C PHE A 53 -3.64 3.31 -6.21
N ILE A 54 -2.65 3.98 -5.63
CA ILE A 54 -1.48 4.53 -6.34
C ILE A 54 -0.63 3.37 -6.90
N PRO A 55 -0.06 2.49 -6.06
CA PRO A 55 0.74 1.39 -6.55
C PRO A 55 -0.06 0.37 -7.34
N LEU A 56 -1.36 0.16 -7.03
CA LEU A 56 -2.22 -0.68 -7.87
C LEU A 56 -2.40 -0.12 -9.28
N THR A 57 -2.65 1.18 -9.40
CA THR A 57 -2.78 1.82 -10.71
C THR A 57 -1.49 1.67 -11.52
N LEU A 58 -0.34 1.86 -10.88
CA LEU A 58 0.96 1.67 -11.52
C LEU A 58 1.21 0.20 -11.88
N ALA A 59 0.89 -0.75 -10.99
CA ALA A 59 1.07 -2.18 -11.24
C ALA A 59 0.15 -2.71 -12.36
N ILE A 60 -1.04 -2.12 -12.52
CA ILE A 60 -1.96 -2.44 -13.61
C ILE A 60 -1.47 -1.88 -14.95
N LEU A 61 -0.94 -0.64 -14.96
CA LEU A 61 -0.52 0.04 -16.19
C LEU A 61 0.91 -0.30 -16.63
N PHE A 62 1.79 -0.68 -15.69
CA PHE A 62 3.22 -0.93 -15.90
C PHE A 62 3.66 -2.32 -15.45
N ASP A 63 4.96 -2.54 -15.28
CA ASP A 63 5.51 -3.78 -14.70
C ASP A 63 5.03 -3.96 -13.24
N PRO A 64 4.29 -5.03 -12.90
CA PRO A 64 3.67 -5.16 -11.58
C PRO A 64 4.71 -5.38 -10.50
N LEU A 65 5.78 -6.12 -10.80
CA LEU A 65 6.84 -6.40 -9.83
C LEU A 65 7.61 -5.12 -9.49
N SER A 66 8.01 -4.36 -10.50
CA SER A 66 8.72 -3.09 -10.30
C SER A 66 7.86 -2.08 -9.53
N ALA A 67 6.55 -2.01 -9.84
CA ALA A 67 5.63 -1.13 -9.13
C ALA A 67 5.42 -1.56 -7.68
N ALA A 68 5.19 -2.85 -7.42
CA ALA A 68 4.98 -3.39 -6.08
C ALA A 68 6.20 -3.19 -5.17
N LEU A 69 7.38 -3.61 -5.63
CA LEU A 69 8.61 -3.44 -4.86
C LEU A 69 8.97 -1.96 -4.66
N GLY A 70 8.76 -1.14 -5.69
CA GLY A 70 8.95 0.30 -5.59
C GLY A 70 8.08 0.90 -4.49
N ALA A 71 6.79 0.55 -4.46
CA ALA A 71 5.86 1.03 -3.46
C ALA A 71 6.28 0.62 -2.04
N ALA A 72 6.51 -0.68 -1.80
CA ALA A 72 6.96 -1.15 -0.48
C ALA A 72 8.28 -0.50 -0.03
N THR A 73 9.21 -0.24 -0.97
CA THR A 73 10.45 0.51 -0.67
C THR A 73 10.15 1.96 -0.30
N GLY A 74 9.21 2.59 -1.01
CA GLY A 74 8.77 3.96 -0.74
C GLY A 74 8.16 4.09 0.65
N GLU A 75 7.32 3.14 1.04
CA GLU A 75 6.74 3.09 2.37
C GLU A 75 7.80 2.96 3.47
N VAL A 76 8.74 2.01 3.35
CA VAL A 76 9.83 1.86 4.31
C VAL A 76 10.67 3.15 4.44
N ILE A 77 10.98 3.79 3.32
CA ILE A 77 11.84 4.99 3.34
C ILE A 77 11.10 6.22 3.88
N PHE A 78 9.86 6.44 3.44
CA PHE A 78 9.14 7.69 3.71
C PHE A 78 8.18 7.60 4.90
N SER A 79 7.54 6.46 5.17
CA SER A 79 6.76 6.28 6.41
C SER A 79 7.69 5.95 7.56
N GLU A 80 8.51 4.90 7.43
CA GLU A 80 9.16 4.33 8.61
C GLU A 80 10.46 5.07 8.96
N ILE A 81 11.39 5.15 8.01
CA ILE A 81 12.73 5.77 8.21
C ILE A 81 12.68 7.31 8.22
N MET A 82 11.67 7.95 7.67
CA MET A 82 11.58 9.41 7.75
C MET A 82 10.84 9.89 9.00
N LEU A 83 9.85 9.14 9.50
CA LEU A 83 9.03 9.57 10.64
C LEU A 83 9.66 9.22 11.99
N GLY A 84 10.62 8.32 12.06
CA GLY A 84 11.25 7.98 13.34
C GLY A 84 10.80 6.68 13.93
N GLN A 85 10.23 5.78 13.15
CA GLN A 85 9.51 4.63 13.69
C GLN A 85 9.92 3.33 13.00
N PHE A 86 11.14 3.28 12.45
CA PHE A 86 11.57 2.11 11.69
C PHE A 86 11.81 0.92 12.61
N GLY A 87 10.89 -0.06 12.56
CA GLY A 87 10.90 -1.28 13.36
C GLY A 87 11.88 -2.37 12.92
N GLY A 88 12.78 -2.08 11.97
CA GLY A 88 13.84 -3.00 11.59
C GLY A 88 13.36 -4.23 10.85
N VAL A 89 13.38 -5.38 11.54
CA VAL A 89 13.03 -6.67 10.94
C VAL A 89 11.51 -6.85 10.83
N GLY A 90 10.72 -6.22 11.71
CA GLY A 90 9.26 -6.27 11.62
C GLY A 90 8.72 -5.65 10.33
N GLU A 91 9.37 -4.59 9.85
CA GLU A 91 9.01 -3.95 8.57
C GLU A 91 9.13 -4.87 7.34
N VAL A 92 9.86 -5.98 7.46
CA VAL A 92 9.98 -6.98 6.39
C VAL A 92 8.63 -7.66 6.15
N GLU A 93 7.83 -7.88 7.19
CA GLU A 93 6.49 -8.47 7.07
C GLU A 93 5.62 -7.62 6.15
N LYS A 94 5.44 -6.35 6.54
CA LYS A 94 4.68 -5.35 5.79
C LYS A 94 5.19 -5.20 4.37
N PHE A 95 6.51 -5.09 4.19
CA PHE A 95 7.13 -4.99 2.87
C PHE A 95 6.79 -6.17 1.94
N VAL A 96 6.89 -7.40 2.46
CA VAL A 96 6.70 -8.63 1.68
C VAL A 96 5.23 -8.85 1.34
N LEU A 97 4.34 -8.74 2.33
CA LEU A 97 2.91 -8.97 2.15
C LEU A 97 2.28 -7.92 1.24
N PHE A 98 2.66 -6.65 1.44
CA PHE A 98 2.18 -5.55 0.59
C PHE A 98 2.65 -5.73 -0.86
N SER A 99 3.94 -6.02 -1.06
CA SER A 99 4.50 -6.29 -2.40
C SER A 99 3.77 -7.45 -3.09
N LEU A 100 3.47 -8.52 -2.36
CA LEU A 100 2.78 -9.69 -2.88
C LEU A 100 1.35 -9.35 -3.32
N GLY A 101 0.58 -8.65 -2.49
CA GLY A 101 -0.79 -8.23 -2.80
C GLY A 101 -0.87 -7.36 -4.05
N ILE A 102 -0.02 -6.34 -4.13
CA ILE A 102 0.03 -5.42 -5.29
C ILE A 102 0.49 -6.16 -6.57
N TYR A 103 1.50 -7.03 -6.46
CA TYR A 103 1.98 -7.82 -7.59
C TYR A 103 0.87 -8.71 -8.16
N ILE A 104 0.17 -9.47 -7.31
CA ILE A 104 -0.90 -10.37 -7.73
C ILE A 104 -2.04 -9.56 -8.38
N ALA A 105 -2.46 -8.45 -7.76
CA ALA A 105 -3.50 -7.59 -8.32
C ALA A 105 -3.12 -6.99 -9.69
N GLY A 106 -1.91 -6.45 -9.84
CA GLY A 106 -1.43 -5.96 -11.14
C GLY A 106 -1.42 -7.07 -12.20
N MET A 107 -1.10 -8.30 -11.78
CA MET A 107 -1.15 -9.50 -12.61
C MET A 107 -2.56 -10.06 -12.83
N MET A 108 -3.62 -9.48 -12.25
CA MET A 108 -5.03 -9.89 -12.47
C MET A 108 -5.74 -9.09 -13.58
N VAL A 109 -5.27 -7.89 -13.93
CA VAL A 109 -5.90 -7.02 -14.95
C VAL A 109 -5.36 -7.19 -16.39
N ASN A 110 -6.08 -7.95 -17.22
CA ASN A 110 -5.76 -8.14 -18.63
C ASN A 110 -6.03 -6.89 -19.47
N ASP A 111 -7.18 -6.26 -19.25
CA ASP A 111 -7.60 -5.06 -19.94
C ASP A 111 -7.78 -3.92 -18.92
N PRO A 112 -6.91 -2.89 -18.92
CA PRO A 112 -7.06 -1.73 -18.05
C PRO A 112 -8.38 -0.96 -18.26
N LEU A 113 -9.06 -1.13 -19.40
CA LEU A 113 -10.36 -0.52 -19.66
C LEU A 113 -11.53 -1.35 -19.10
N ASN A 114 -11.30 -2.62 -18.76
CA ASN A 114 -12.30 -3.47 -18.14
C ASN A 114 -12.43 -3.15 -16.65
N LYS A 115 -13.39 -2.27 -16.33
CA LYS A 115 -13.66 -1.82 -14.96
C LYS A 115 -13.96 -2.97 -13.99
N VAL A 116 -14.66 -4.02 -14.44
CA VAL A 116 -14.97 -5.18 -13.57
C VAL A 116 -13.69 -5.89 -13.18
N GLN A 117 -12.79 -6.08 -14.14
CA GLN A 117 -11.51 -6.72 -13.87
C GLN A 117 -10.61 -5.87 -12.96
N VAL A 118 -10.58 -4.55 -13.18
CA VAL A 118 -9.88 -3.60 -12.31
C VAL A 118 -10.43 -3.65 -10.88
N ALA A 119 -11.76 -3.63 -10.71
CA ALA A 119 -12.38 -3.71 -9.39
C ALA A 119 -12.01 -4.99 -8.64
N ILE A 120 -12.14 -6.15 -9.31
CA ILE A 120 -11.81 -7.45 -8.71
C ILE A 120 -10.34 -7.51 -8.34
N ALA A 121 -9.45 -7.02 -9.22
CA ALA A 121 -8.01 -7.02 -8.97
C ALA A 121 -7.63 -6.12 -7.79
N SER A 122 -8.14 -4.89 -7.75
CA SER A 122 -7.88 -3.95 -6.64
C SER A 122 -8.34 -4.51 -5.31
N PHE A 123 -9.55 -5.06 -5.25
CA PHE A 123 -10.06 -5.69 -4.04
C PHE A 123 -9.23 -6.90 -3.62
N THR A 124 -8.87 -7.76 -4.58
CA THR A 124 -8.06 -8.96 -4.30
C THR A 124 -6.67 -8.60 -3.77
N GLY A 125 -6.03 -7.54 -4.29
CA GLY A 125 -4.71 -7.12 -3.80
C GLY A 125 -4.72 -6.74 -2.32
N ILE A 126 -5.72 -5.96 -1.92
CA ILE A 126 -5.91 -5.57 -0.51
C ILE A 126 -6.29 -6.79 0.33
N PHE A 127 -7.24 -7.61 -0.17
CA PHE A 127 -7.66 -8.80 0.53
C PHE A 127 -6.47 -9.69 0.86
N ILE A 128 -5.56 -9.91 -0.10
CA ILE A 128 -4.34 -10.70 0.13
C ILE A 128 -3.47 -10.05 1.20
N HIS A 129 -3.27 -8.74 1.16
CA HIS A 129 -2.47 -8.02 2.15
C HIS A 129 -3.09 -8.14 3.56
N GLN A 130 -4.33 -7.69 3.74
CA GLN A 130 -5.00 -7.67 5.05
C GLN A 130 -5.22 -9.07 5.61
N PHE A 131 -5.57 -10.03 4.76
CA PHE A 131 -5.79 -11.39 5.22
C PHE A 131 -4.48 -12.05 5.67
N LEU A 132 -3.39 -11.89 4.91
CA LEU A 132 -2.12 -12.47 5.31
C LEU A 132 -1.53 -11.74 6.53
N GLY A 133 -1.59 -10.40 6.58
CA GLY A 133 -1.15 -9.62 7.74
C GLY A 133 -1.90 -10.02 8.99
N GLY A 134 -3.24 -10.07 8.92
CA GLY A 134 -4.06 -10.55 10.03
C GLY A 134 -3.79 -12.00 10.44
N LEU A 135 -3.35 -12.88 9.53
CA LEU A 135 -2.88 -14.21 9.90
C LEU A 135 -1.53 -14.17 10.64
N VAL A 136 -0.63 -13.26 10.28
CA VAL A 136 0.62 -13.02 11.03
C VAL A 136 0.27 -12.47 12.42
N ASP A 137 -0.64 -11.50 12.51
CA ASP A 137 -1.12 -10.90 13.76
C ASP A 137 -1.82 -11.89 14.69
N ILE A 138 -2.57 -12.84 14.14
CA ILE A 138 -3.11 -13.94 14.95
C ILE A 138 -1.99 -14.88 15.38
N SER A 139 -1.08 -15.22 14.46
CA SER A 139 0.02 -16.15 14.74
C SER A 139 0.90 -15.62 15.87
N LYS A 140 1.30 -14.34 15.83
CA LYS A 140 2.15 -13.74 16.86
C LYS A 140 1.55 -13.91 18.25
N VAL A 141 0.27 -13.61 18.44
CA VAL A 141 -0.37 -13.73 19.76
C VAL A 141 -0.48 -15.20 20.20
N VAL A 142 -0.81 -16.11 19.28
CA VAL A 142 -0.92 -17.55 19.57
C VAL A 142 0.41 -18.15 20.01
N PHE A 143 1.52 -17.77 19.36
CA PHE A 143 2.83 -18.35 19.65
C PHE A 143 3.63 -17.57 20.71
N ALA A 144 3.29 -16.30 20.98
CA ALA A 144 3.97 -15.49 21.99
C ALA A 144 3.55 -15.81 23.43
N ILE A 145 2.33 -16.33 23.65
CA ILE A 145 1.80 -16.55 25.00
C ILE A 145 1.86 -18.05 25.34
N GLU A 146 2.73 -18.44 26.27
CA GLU A 146 2.92 -19.83 26.72
C GLU A 146 1.63 -20.47 27.28
N ASP A 147 0.65 -19.66 27.69
CA ASP A 147 -0.64 -20.03 28.27
C ASP A 147 -1.84 -19.39 27.52
N PHE A 148 -1.75 -19.26 26.18
CA PHE A 148 -2.77 -18.62 25.34
C PHE A 148 -4.19 -19.21 25.56
N GLU A 149 -4.27 -20.53 25.76
CA GLU A 149 -5.53 -21.23 26.01
C GLU A 149 -5.94 -21.27 27.50
N ALA A 150 -5.05 -20.91 28.42
CA ALA A 150 -5.34 -20.91 29.86
C ALA A 150 -6.10 -19.65 30.30
N VAL A 151 -6.04 -18.57 29.51
CA VAL A 151 -6.78 -17.33 29.75
C VAL A 151 -8.16 -17.40 29.10
N GLN A 152 -9.22 -17.53 29.91
CA GLN A 152 -10.59 -17.60 29.40
C GLN A 152 -10.95 -16.38 28.54
N GLY A 153 -11.40 -16.65 27.31
CA GLY A 153 -11.88 -15.63 26.37
C GLY A 153 -10.79 -14.88 25.60
N LEU A 154 -9.50 -15.09 25.91
CA LEU A 154 -8.40 -14.42 25.19
C LEU A 154 -8.31 -14.89 23.72
N PRO A 155 -8.39 -16.19 23.39
CA PRO A 155 -8.38 -16.61 21.99
C PRO A 155 -9.56 -16.06 21.20
N GLU A 156 -10.77 -16.21 21.75
CA GLU A 156 -12.00 -15.72 21.11
C GLU A 156 -11.97 -14.21 20.88
N SER A 157 -11.43 -13.45 21.84
CA SER A 157 -11.25 -12.01 21.71
C SER A 157 -10.29 -11.66 20.57
N VAL A 158 -9.11 -12.30 20.50
CA VAL A 158 -8.10 -12.00 19.46
C VAL A 158 -8.64 -12.32 18.07
N PHE A 159 -9.23 -13.50 17.87
CA PHE A 159 -9.84 -13.85 16.59
C PHE A 159 -10.97 -12.88 16.20
N PHE A 160 -11.74 -12.42 17.19
CA PHE A 160 -12.81 -11.45 16.94
C PHE A 160 -12.26 -10.06 16.60
N THR A 161 -11.28 -9.54 17.34
CA THR A 161 -10.72 -8.20 17.12
C THR A 161 -9.96 -8.12 15.81
N GLU A 162 -9.08 -9.08 15.54
CA GLU A 162 -8.33 -9.13 14.27
C GLU A 162 -9.25 -9.39 13.09
N GLY A 163 -10.18 -10.34 13.21
CA GLY A 163 -11.16 -10.62 12.18
C GLY A 163 -12.06 -9.43 11.87
N PHE A 164 -12.45 -8.67 12.91
CA PHE A 164 -13.23 -7.46 12.74
C PHE A 164 -12.41 -6.32 12.11
N ALA A 165 -11.14 -6.14 12.49
CA ALA A 165 -10.24 -5.17 11.89
C ALA A 165 -10.06 -5.42 10.38
N ILE A 166 -9.75 -6.66 9.98
CA ILE A 166 -9.63 -7.05 8.57
C ILE A 166 -10.91 -6.72 7.79
N LEU A 167 -12.08 -7.04 8.35
CA LEU A 167 -13.36 -6.77 7.69
C LEU A 167 -13.63 -5.26 7.58
N ASN A 168 -13.34 -4.51 8.64
CA ASN A 168 -13.50 -3.07 8.66
C ASN A 168 -12.62 -2.41 7.59
N ASP A 169 -11.33 -2.76 7.57
CA ASP A 169 -10.37 -2.17 6.64
C ASP A 169 -10.69 -2.54 5.20
N LEU A 170 -11.05 -3.79 4.95
CA LEU A 170 -11.42 -4.24 3.60
C LEU A 170 -12.68 -3.55 3.07
N LEU A 171 -13.69 -3.32 3.91
CA LEU A 171 -14.96 -2.71 3.52
C LEU A 171 -14.87 -1.19 3.42
N PHE A 172 -14.20 -0.52 4.35
CA PHE A 172 -14.09 0.93 4.35
C PHE A 172 -12.88 1.39 3.54
N SER A 173 -11.67 1.14 4.04
CA SER A 173 -10.43 1.57 3.40
C SER A 173 -10.28 0.94 2.00
N GLY A 174 -10.56 -0.36 1.91
CA GLY A 174 -10.39 -1.14 0.70
C GLY A 174 -11.34 -0.74 -0.43
N ILE A 175 -12.59 -0.42 -0.13
CA ILE A 175 -13.53 0.03 -1.16
C ILE A 175 -13.30 1.52 -1.48
N LEU A 176 -13.30 2.38 -0.45
CA LEU A 176 -13.34 3.82 -0.61
C LEU A 176 -12.01 4.40 -1.10
N PHE A 177 -10.90 3.94 -0.53
CA PHE A 177 -9.57 4.50 -0.80
C PHE A 177 -8.74 3.63 -1.74
N CYS A 178 -9.23 2.45 -2.12
CA CYS A 178 -8.53 1.64 -3.11
C CYS A 178 -9.36 1.31 -4.35
N VAL A 179 -10.48 0.60 -4.24
CA VAL A 179 -11.25 0.16 -5.41
C VAL A 179 -11.79 1.36 -6.20
N LEU A 180 -12.45 2.31 -5.53
CA LEU A 180 -13.05 3.47 -6.21
C LEU A 180 -12.01 4.36 -6.91
N PRO A 181 -10.88 4.76 -6.27
CA PRO A 181 -9.88 5.57 -6.93
C PRO A 181 -9.17 4.79 -8.05
N THR A 182 -8.92 3.49 -7.88
CA THR A 182 -8.30 2.67 -8.94
C THR A 182 -9.21 2.56 -10.17
N LEU A 183 -10.51 2.34 -9.96
CA LEU A 183 -11.53 2.33 -11.03
C LEU A 183 -11.61 3.65 -11.78
N PHE A 184 -11.36 4.76 -11.10
CA PHE A 184 -11.36 6.09 -11.70
C PHE A 184 -10.07 6.38 -12.47
N LEU A 185 -8.92 6.03 -11.90
CA LEU A 185 -7.60 6.40 -12.41
C LEU A 185 -7.11 5.50 -13.53
N VAL A 186 -7.23 4.17 -13.40
CA VAL A 186 -6.68 3.22 -14.38
C VAL A 186 -7.16 3.51 -15.80
N PRO A 187 -8.48 3.64 -16.09
CA PRO A 187 -8.94 3.90 -17.45
C PRO A 187 -8.58 5.31 -17.94
N ARG A 188 -8.38 6.27 -17.03
CA ARG A 188 -8.05 7.66 -17.36
C ARG A 188 -6.58 7.86 -17.69
N LEU A 189 -5.70 7.09 -17.05
CA LEU A 189 -4.25 7.17 -17.21
C LEU A 189 -3.73 6.22 -18.29
N TYR A 190 -4.49 5.17 -18.60
CA TYR A 190 -4.18 4.23 -19.67
C TYR A 190 -3.90 4.94 -20.99
N LYS A 191 -2.80 4.57 -21.66
CA LYS A 191 -2.22 5.17 -22.87
C LYS A 191 -1.71 6.61 -22.72
N LYS A 192 -1.77 7.21 -21.52
CA LYS A 192 -1.27 8.57 -21.29
C LYS A 192 0.08 8.57 -20.59
N ILE A 193 0.24 7.74 -19.56
CA ILE A 193 1.45 7.72 -18.73
C ILE A 193 2.52 6.78 -19.30
N GLU A 194 2.13 5.74 -20.03
CA GLU A 194 3.07 4.79 -20.62
C GLU A 194 3.96 5.41 -21.69
N PRO A 195 3.44 6.19 -22.66
CA PRO A 195 4.27 6.85 -23.65
C PRO A 195 5.25 7.86 -23.04
N LEU A 196 4.89 8.51 -21.94
CA LEU A 196 5.75 9.49 -21.25
C LEU A 196 7.02 8.84 -20.68
N LEU A 197 6.94 7.56 -20.31
CA LEU A 197 8.09 6.78 -19.83
C LEU A 197 8.76 5.97 -20.97
N GLY A 198 8.44 6.29 -22.22
CA GLY A 198 8.96 5.58 -23.39
C GLY A 198 8.48 4.13 -23.50
N MET A 199 7.38 3.78 -22.83
CA MET A 199 6.80 2.44 -22.81
C MET A 199 5.60 2.35 -23.74
N ARG A 200 5.37 1.15 -24.30
CA ARG A 200 4.14 0.87 -25.03
C ARG A 200 3.01 0.60 -24.02
N PRO A 201 1.81 1.15 -24.23
CA PRO A 201 0.67 0.85 -23.39
C PRO A 201 0.42 -0.64 -23.32
N ARG A 202 0.03 -1.13 -22.14
CA ARG A 202 -0.31 -2.54 -21.97
C ARG A 202 -1.50 -2.92 -22.85
N THR A 203 -1.37 -4.01 -23.60
CA THR A 203 -2.49 -4.60 -24.35
C THR A 203 -2.75 -6.02 -23.86
N PRO A 204 -3.97 -6.55 -24.05
CA PRO A 204 -4.29 -7.94 -23.69
C PRO A 204 -3.32 -8.96 -24.30
N GLU A 205 -2.72 -8.68 -25.46
CA GLU A 205 -1.77 -9.60 -26.12
C GLU A 205 -0.35 -9.56 -25.55
N ASN A 206 0.06 -8.45 -24.92
CA ASN A 206 1.42 -8.26 -24.40
C ASN A 206 1.58 -8.68 -22.93
N ARG A 207 0.56 -9.32 -22.35
CA ARG A 207 0.51 -9.62 -20.92
C ARG A 207 1.02 -11.03 -20.57
N PRO A 208 1.66 -11.22 -19.41
CA PRO A 208 1.72 -12.53 -18.78
C PRO A 208 0.29 -13.06 -18.50
N SER A 209 0.00 -14.28 -18.96
CA SER A 209 -1.31 -14.90 -18.78
C SER A 209 -1.70 -14.98 -17.29
N PHE A 210 -2.95 -14.69 -16.94
CA PHE A 210 -3.47 -14.93 -15.58
C PHE A 210 -3.36 -16.41 -15.18
N GLY A 211 -3.46 -17.35 -16.14
CA GLY A 211 -3.17 -18.76 -15.91
C GLY A 211 -1.71 -19.06 -15.58
N ALA A 212 -0.79 -18.11 -15.84
CA ALA A 212 0.58 -18.17 -15.34
C ALA A 212 0.73 -17.62 -13.91
N VAL A 213 -0.25 -16.87 -13.40
CA VAL A 213 -0.30 -16.33 -12.02
C VAL A 213 -0.70 -17.43 -11.04
N LEU A 214 -1.68 -18.28 -11.40
CA LEU A 214 -2.03 -19.50 -10.68
C LEU A 214 -1.09 -20.68 -11.02
N ASN A 215 0.20 -20.39 -11.23
CA ASN A 215 1.20 -21.44 -11.35
C ASN A 215 1.58 -21.91 -9.94
N VAL A 216 1.71 -23.22 -9.77
CA VAL A 216 2.21 -23.84 -8.52
C VAL A 216 3.46 -23.14 -7.99
N LYS A 217 4.35 -22.65 -8.87
CA LYS A 217 5.53 -21.87 -8.49
C LYS A 217 5.21 -20.58 -7.74
N ILE A 218 4.21 -19.82 -8.20
CA ILE A 218 3.84 -18.55 -7.55
C ILE A 218 3.15 -18.82 -6.21
N ILE A 219 2.34 -19.86 -6.13
CA ILE A 219 1.73 -20.30 -4.86
C ILE A 219 2.82 -20.70 -3.86
N LEU A 220 3.80 -21.50 -4.28
CA LEU A 220 4.93 -21.88 -3.43
C LEU A 220 5.78 -20.67 -3.02
N MET A 221 6.01 -19.71 -3.92
CA MET A 221 6.70 -18.46 -3.58
C MET A 221 5.88 -17.62 -2.58
N ALA A 222 4.57 -17.50 -2.77
CA ALA A 222 3.68 -16.79 -1.85
C ALA A 222 3.69 -17.41 -0.46
N ILE A 223 3.65 -18.75 -0.37
CA ILE A 223 3.80 -19.49 0.90
C ILE A 223 5.18 -19.20 1.52
N GLY A 224 6.25 -19.26 0.71
CA GLY A 224 7.60 -18.94 1.20
C GLY A 224 7.72 -17.51 1.73
N PHE A 225 7.14 -16.54 1.03
CA PHE A 225 7.09 -15.14 1.46
C PHE A 225 6.27 -14.96 2.73
N PHE A 226 5.13 -15.64 2.86
CA PHE A 226 4.34 -15.64 4.09
C PHE A 226 5.12 -16.23 5.28
N LEU A 227 5.83 -17.34 5.09
CA LEU A 227 6.68 -17.90 6.15
C LEU A 227 7.82 -16.96 6.54
N ILE A 228 8.41 -16.24 5.58
CA ILE A 228 9.41 -15.21 5.86
C ILE A 228 8.79 -14.10 6.70
N ALA A 229 7.62 -13.59 6.30
CA ALA A 229 6.88 -12.54 7.01
C ALA A 229 6.57 -12.94 8.46
N VAL A 230 6.03 -14.14 8.67
CA VAL A 230 5.80 -14.70 10.00
C VAL A 230 7.11 -14.76 10.81
N THR A 231 8.17 -15.30 10.22
CA THR A 231 9.46 -15.47 10.92
C THR A 231 10.08 -14.12 11.29
N THR A 232 10.04 -13.14 10.39
CA THR A 232 10.61 -11.80 10.62
C THR A 232 9.85 -11.06 11.70
N GLU A 233 8.52 -11.19 11.73
CA GLU A 233 7.71 -10.57 12.77
C GLU A 233 7.97 -11.18 14.15
N PHE A 234 8.06 -12.52 14.24
CA PHE A 234 8.49 -13.19 15.49
C PHE A 234 9.88 -12.77 15.96
N MET A 235 10.82 -12.59 15.02
CA MET A 235 12.16 -12.10 15.36
C MET A 235 12.12 -10.68 15.93
N ALA A 236 11.26 -9.82 15.38
CA ALA A 236 11.09 -8.45 15.87
C ALA A 236 10.50 -8.43 17.28
N GLU A 237 9.44 -9.20 17.55
CA GLU A 237 8.81 -9.29 18.88
C GLU A 237 9.74 -9.88 19.95
N THR A 238 10.58 -10.85 19.58
CA THR A 238 11.57 -11.44 20.50
C THR A 238 12.79 -10.55 20.75
N GLY A 239 12.80 -9.32 20.20
CA GLY A 239 13.84 -8.31 20.40
C GLY A 239 15.07 -8.50 19.52
N ILE A 240 15.00 -9.35 18.49
CA ILE A 240 16.08 -9.54 17.50
C ILE A 240 15.91 -8.50 16.39
N ASN A 241 16.08 -7.22 16.74
CA ASN A 241 16.15 -6.13 15.77
C ASN A 241 17.61 -5.86 15.42
N PHE A 242 17.99 -6.12 14.16
CA PHE A 242 19.36 -5.87 13.69
C PHE A 242 19.67 -4.37 13.56
N ILE A 243 18.66 -3.57 13.21
CA ILE A 243 18.72 -2.12 13.05
C ILE A 243 17.34 -1.57 13.40
N ASP A 244 17.24 -0.86 14.51
CA ASP A 244 16.10 -0.04 14.93
C ASP A 244 16.47 1.43 14.81
N TRP A 245 15.53 2.28 14.38
CA TRP A 245 15.76 3.72 14.34
C TRP A 245 14.55 4.48 14.83
N GLU A 246 14.76 5.20 15.94
CA GLU A 246 13.79 6.11 16.51
C GLU A 246 14.26 7.57 16.40
N ALA A 247 13.37 8.45 15.94
CA ALA A 247 13.67 9.87 15.84
C ALA A 247 13.49 10.56 17.20
N SER A 248 14.60 10.86 17.88
CA SER A 248 14.59 11.60 19.16
C SER A 248 13.94 12.99 19.11
N TRP A 249 13.72 13.55 17.92
CA TRP A 249 13.10 14.86 17.70
C TRP A 249 11.59 14.79 17.46
N ALA A 250 11.02 13.64 17.07
CA ALA A 250 9.61 13.53 16.67
C ALA A 250 8.64 13.84 17.82
N GLU A 251 9.01 13.49 19.05
CA GLU A 251 8.24 13.81 20.27
C GLU A 251 8.74 15.05 21.02
N SER A 252 9.72 15.78 20.47
CA SER A 252 10.28 16.93 21.17
C SER A 252 9.26 18.07 21.25
N PRO A 253 9.07 18.70 22.43
CA PRO A 253 8.15 19.84 22.58
C PRO A 253 8.42 20.99 21.59
N GLU A 254 9.68 21.15 21.19
CA GLU A 254 10.13 22.15 20.23
C GLU A 254 9.68 21.84 18.80
N ALA A 255 9.75 20.57 18.36
CA ALA A 255 9.27 20.15 17.04
C ALA A 255 7.74 20.27 16.92
N VAL A 256 7.02 19.86 17.97
CA VAL A 256 5.55 20.01 18.02
C VAL A 256 5.16 21.49 17.95
N PHE A 257 5.84 22.35 18.71
CA PHE A 257 5.60 23.78 18.68
C PHE A 257 5.89 24.40 17.30
N ALA A 258 7.01 24.03 16.67
CA ALA A 258 7.35 24.48 15.32
C ALA A 258 6.31 24.04 14.29
N GLY A 259 5.82 22.80 14.37
CA GLY A 259 4.76 22.27 13.51
C GLY A 259 3.45 23.04 13.64
N ILE A 260 3.04 23.38 14.87
CA ILE A 260 1.85 24.21 15.13
C ILE A 260 2.00 25.60 14.50
N VAL A 261 3.16 26.24 14.66
CA VAL A 261 3.42 27.57 14.10
C VAL A 261 3.37 27.55 12.57
N ILE A 262 4.01 26.58 11.92
CA ILE A 262 4.00 26.43 10.46
C ILE A 262 2.57 26.22 9.95
N THR A 263 1.80 25.37 10.63
CA THR A 263 0.41 25.07 10.27
C THR A 263 -0.47 26.32 10.39
N LEU A 264 -0.32 27.10 11.46
CA LEU A 264 -1.02 28.38 11.64
C LEU A 264 -0.69 29.37 10.52
N VAL A 265 0.58 29.49 10.14
CA VAL A 265 1.00 30.37 9.04
C VAL A 265 0.38 29.93 7.72
N LEU A 266 0.36 28.62 7.43
CA LEU A 266 -0.27 28.07 6.23
C LEU A 266 -1.78 28.33 6.19
N ILE A 267 -2.49 28.11 7.31
CA ILE A 267 -3.93 28.38 7.42
C ILE A 267 -4.23 29.86 7.16
N VAL A 268 -3.48 30.77 7.79
CA VAL A 268 -3.63 32.22 7.58
C VAL A 268 -3.35 32.59 6.13
N GLY A 269 -2.29 32.04 5.53
CA GLY A 269 -1.97 32.24 4.12
C GLY A 269 -3.10 31.81 3.19
N ILE A 270 -3.66 30.62 3.41
CA ILE A 270 -4.79 30.08 2.65
C ILE A 270 -6.03 30.98 2.80
N ILE A 271 -6.36 31.40 4.02
CA ILE A 271 -7.51 32.30 4.28
C ILE A 271 -7.32 33.64 3.55
N LEU A 272 -6.12 34.21 3.56
CA LEU A 272 -5.82 35.46 2.88
C LEU A 272 -5.95 35.33 1.35
N VAL A 273 -5.50 34.22 0.78
CA VAL A 273 -5.66 33.93 -0.66
C VAL A 273 -7.15 33.76 -1.02
N ILE A 274 -7.92 33.03 -0.22
CA ILE A 274 -9.37 32.86 -0.43
C ILE A 274 -10.08 34.21 -0.34
N ARG A 275 -9.74 35.06 0.65
CA ARG A 275 -10.31 36.41 0.80
C ARG A 275 -9.98 37.29 -0.39
N LYS A 276 -8.72 37.28 -0.86
CA LYS A 276 -8.28 38.05 -2.03
C LYS A 276 -9.01 37.63 -3.31
N ASN A 277 -9.25 36.33 -3.50
CA ASN A 277 -9.99 35.82 -4.65
C ASN A 277 -11.49 36.14 -4.59
N LYS A 278 -12.11 36.17 -3.39
CA LYS A 278 -13.50 36.61 -3.23
C LYS A 278 -13.70 38.10 -3.52
N THR A 279 -12.74 38.96 -3.21
CA THR A 279 -12.82 40.40 -3.50
C THR A 279 -12.69 40.75 -4.99
N ILE A 280 -12.15 39.86 -5.82
CA ILE A 280 -11.99 40.09 -7.27
C ILE A 280 -13.25 39.65 -8.06
N GLY A 281 -14.11 38.80 -7.48
CA GLY A 281 -15.32 38.27 -8.14
C GLY A 281 -16.64 38.98 -7.83
N VAL A 282 -16.63 40.18 -7.23
CA VAL A 282 -17.84 40.97 -6.90
C VAL A 282 -17.81 42.35 -7.60
N GLY A 283 -17.08 42.45 -8.71
CA GLY A 283 -16.95 43.65 -9.51
C GLY A 283 -17.17 43.38 -11.00
N GLU A 284 -18.29 42.74 -11.34
CA GLU A 284 -18.95 42.83 -12.65
C GLU A 284 -20.46 43.05 -12.44
#